data_AF-A0A1F8RZ32-F1
#
_entry.id   AF-A0A1F8RZ32-F1
#
_cell.length_a   1.000
_cell.length_b   1.000
_cell.length_c   1.000
_cell.angle_alpha   90.00
_cell.angle_beta   90.00
_cell.angle_gamma   90.00
#
_symmetry.space_group_name_H-M   'P 1'
#
loop_
_entity.id
_entity.type
_entity.pdbx_description
1 polymer ?
#
loop_
_entity_poly.entity_id
_entity_poly.type
_entity_poly.pdbx_seq_one_letter_code
_entity_poly.pdbx_strand_id
1 'polypeptide(L)'
;MEWGKAALHPAERGAMPTVQFITSLKISALAALLTAVLLWLSPGSSDVGAVEPGVNCSSYTDGVCVIDMGDIWLCNPSYQEAVCPTSILVGDIVRWDYPSSAVLMHTTTECGADCDAPTLTPLWDSGQMDPGDTFEYTFTTPGDYLYFCTIHPTSQLGLIRVLEEAPPGLVGDVNCNDEVNAIDATLILQLVAGLLDELPCHENGDTNLDGAINAIDATLVLQYVAGLIDTLPP
;
A
#
# COMPACT_ATOMS: atom_id res chain seq x y z
N MET A 1 23.50 -85.12 -42.29
CA MET A 1 23.79 -83.68 -42.28
C MET A 1 23.05 -83.14 -41.06
N GLU A 2 23.57 -83.23 -39.82
CA GLU A 2 24.87 -82.71 -39.33
C GLU A 2 25.04 -81.28 -39.85
N TRP A 3 25.13 -80.20 -39.06
CA TRP A 3 25.95 -79.85 -37.89
C TRP A 3 25.15 -78.81 -37.07
N GLY A 4 25.32 -78.54 -35.77
CA GLY A 4 26.53 -78.47 -34.94
C GLY A 4 26.57 -77.09 -34.26
N LYS A 5 26.76 -77.09 -32.94
CA LYS A 5 26.73 -75.98 -31.98
C LYS A 5 27.61 -74.76 -32.33
N ALA A 6 27.22 -73.56 -31.87
CA ALA A 6 28.16 -72.58 -31.32
C ALA A 6 27.46 -71.62 -30.34
N ALA A 7 27.99 -71.58 -29.11
CA ALA A 7 27.61 -70.66 -28.04
C ALA A 7 28.62 -69.52 -27.94
N LEU A 8 28.11 -68.34 -27.55
CA LEU A 8 28.70 -67.19 -26.82
C LEU A 8 30.18 -66.83 -27.04
N HIS A 9 30.44 -65.57 -27.44
CA HIS A 9 31.57 -64.75 -27.00
C HIS A 9 31.12 -63.27 -26.81
N PRO A 10 31.73 -62.51 -25.88
CA PRO A 10 31.20 -61.27 -25.33
C PRO A 10 31.51 -60.05 -26.22
N ALA A 11 30.59 -59.07 -26.25
CA ALA A 11 30.83 -57.79 -26.88
C ALA A 11 31.72 -56.91 -25.98
N GLU A 12 32.90 -56.58 -26.49
CA GLU A 12 33.87 -55.68 -25.87
C GLU A 12 33.42 -54.21 -25.97
N ARG A 13 33.69 -53.43 -24.90
CA ARG A 13 33.48 -51.98 -24.83
C ARG A 13 34.45 -51.25 -25.75
N GLY A 14 33.95 -50.67 -26.84
CA GLY A 14 34.66 -49.72 -27.69
C GLY A 14 34.37 -48.28 -27.26
N ALA A 15 35.43 -47.50 -27.00
CA ALA A 15 35.39 -46.09 -26.62
C ALA A 15 34.85 -45.19 -27.75
N MET A 16 34.10 -44.14 -27.38
CA MET A 16 33.62 -43.10 -28.31
C MET A 16 34.74 -42.11 -28.66
N PRO A 17 34.81 -41.60 -29.91
CA PRO A 17 35.73 -40.55 -30.29
C PRO A 17 35.20 -39.16 -29.92
N THR A 18 36.10 -38.33 -29.38
CA THR A 18 35.98 -36.90 -29.11
C THR A 18 35.67 -36.07 -30.37
N VAL A 19 34.71 -35.16 -30.28
CA VAL A 19 34.50 -34.07 -31.24
C VAL A 19 34.94 -32.75 -30.59
N GLN A 20 35.96 -32.12 -31.19
CA GLN A 20 36.40 -30.75 -30.85
C GLN A 20 35.45 -29.72 -31.45
N PHE A 21 35.15 -28.65 -30.72
CA PHE A 21 34.72 -27.37 -31.28
C PHE A 21 35.58 -26.23 -30.73
N ILE A 22 35.83 -25.29 -31.64
CA ILE A 22 36.96 -24.36 -31.69
C ILE A 22 36.48 -22.95 -31.30
N THR A 23 37.24 -22.30 -30.43
CA THR A 23 37.51 -20.84 -30.25
C THR A 23 36.40 -19.83 -29.90
N SER A 24 36.54 -19.31 -28.67
CA SER A 24 36.54 -17.90 -28.24
C SER A 24 35.76 -16.84 -29.03
N LEU A 25 34.72 -16.28 -28.42
CA LEU A 25 34.18 -14.97 -28.78
C LEU A 25 34.74 -13.90 -27.81
N LYS A 26 35.44 -12.92 -28.38
CA LYS A 26 36.06 -11.79 -27.67
C LYS A 26 35.00 -10.76 -27.30
N ILE A 27 34.92 -10.38 -26.02
CA ILE A 27 34.19 -9.20 -25.56
C ILE A 27 35.13 -7.99 -25.69
N SER A 28 34.75 -6.98 -26.46
CA SER A 28 35.38 -5.66 -26.41
C SER A 28 34.46 -4.58 -26.96
N ALA A 29 34.48 -3.43 -26.26
CA ALA A 29 34.06 -2.10 -26.67
C ALA A 29 32.54 -1.80 -26.52
N LEU A 30 32.06 -0.65 -26.02
CA LEU A 30 32.64 0.66 -25.72
C LEU A 30 31.63 1.41 -24.82
N ALA A 31 32.11 2.17 -23.84
CA ALA A 31 31.32 3.18 -23.13
C ALA A 31 31.53 4.55 -23.81
N ALA A 32 30.46 5.33 -24.02
CA ALA A 32 30.47 6.80 -23.95
C ALA A 32 29.10 7.44 -24.25
N LEU A 33 28.63 8.21 -23.26
CA LEU A 33 27.90 9.48 -23.31
C LEU A 33 26.64 9.63 -24.20
N LEU A 34 25.51 9.81 -23.52
CA LEU A 34 24.46 10.73 -23.96
C LEU A 34 24.15 11.73 -22.82
N THR A 35 24.42 13.00 -23.07
CA THR A 35 24.05 14.15 -22.23
C THR A 35 22.67 14.69 -22.61
N ALA A 36 22.00 15.32 -21.62
CA ALA A 36 20.72 16.06 -21.66
C ALA A 36 19.49 15.17 -21.35
N VAL A 37 18.63 15.44 -20.35
CA VAL A 37 18.26 16.68 -19.64
C VAL A 37 17.91 16.31 -18.19
N LEU A 38 18.57 16.93 -17.22
CA LEU A 38 18.09 17.03 -15.85
C LEU A 38 17.32 18.37 -15.77
N LEU A 39 15.99 18.34 -15.85
CA LEU A 39 15.10 19.44 -15.50
C LEU A 39 13.78 18.84 -15.03
N TRP A 40 13.49 19.08 -13.76
CA TRP A 40 12.28 18.70 -13.05
C TRP A 40 11.04 19.33 -13.68
N LEU A 41 10.02 18.51 -13.93
CA LEU A 41 8.61 18.80 -13.69
C LEU A 41 7.96 17.43 -13.45
N SER A 42 7.52 17.18 -12.22
CA SER A 42 6.75 16.00 -11.85
C SER A 42 5.59 15.81 -12.83
N PRO A 43 5.33 14.60 -13.35
CA PRO A 43 3.96 14.27 -13.67
C PRO A 43 3.25 14.11 -12.32
N GLY A 44 2.46 15.12 -11.96
CA GLY A 44 1.39 14.91 -11.01
C GLY A 44 0.59 13.72 -11.52
N SER A 45 0.67 12.62 -10.78
CA SER A 45 -0.18 11.48 -11.02
C SER A 45 -1.59 11.94 -10.68
N SER A 46 -2.40 12.14 -11.71
CA SER A 46 -3.84 12.15 -11.56
C SER A 46 -4.29 10.70 -11.51
N ASP A 47 -3.88 9.99 -10.46
CA ASP A 47 -4.54 8.77 -10.05
C ASP A 47 -5.85 9.18 -9.41
N VAL A 48 -6.94 8.54 -9.82
CA VAL A 48 -8.12 8.45 -8.98
C VAL A 48 -7.76 7.40 -7.92
N GLY A 49 -6.80 7.75 -7.06
CA GLY A 49 -6.10 6.84 -6.17
C GLY A 49 -7.02 6.33 -5.08
N ALA A 50 -6.90 5.04 -4.76
CA ALA A 50 -7.19 4.61 -3.41
C ALA A 50 -6.35 5.50 -2.48
N VAL A 51 -7.01 6.30 -1.66
CA VAL A 51 -6.30 7.20 -0.74
C VAL A 51 -5.74 6.30 0.34
N GLU A 52 -4.43 6.26 0.54
CA GLU A 52 -3.83 5.50 1.65
C GLU A 52 -4.40 6.00 3.00
N PRO A 53 -4.80 5.11 3.93
CA PRO A 53 -5.13 5.54 5.28
C PRO A 53 -3.87 6.09 5.99
N GLY A 54 -4.06 6.97 6.96
CA GLY A 54 -2.97 7.65 7.67
C GLY A 54 -2.59 9.02 7.10
N VAL A 55 -3.20 9.48 5.99
CA VAL A 55 -2.98 10.83 5.46
C VAL A 55 -3.29 11.88 6.52
N ASN A 56 -2.34 12.80 6.78
CA ASN A 56 -2.42 13.87 7.78
C ASN A 56 -2.67 13.39 9.22
N CYS A 57 -2.38 12.13 9.53
CA CYS A 57 -2.17 11.68 10.91
C CYS A 57 -0.71 11.99 11.31
N SER A 58 -0.49 12.53 12.52
CA SER A 58 0.86 12.65 13.12
C SER A 58 1.44 11.28 13.48
N SER A 59 0.57 10.32 13.81
CA SER A 59 0.87 8.90 13.88
C SER A 59 -0.35 8.07 13.52
N TYR A 60 -0.13 6.92 12.90
CA TYR A 60 -1.18 5.96 12.57
C TYR A 60 -0.71 4.55 12.96
N THR A 61 -1.21 4.04 14.09
CA THR A 61 -0.77 2.77 14.69
C THR A 61 -1.93 2.07 15.36
N ASP A 62 -2.05 0.76 15.17
CA ASP A 62 -3.10 -0.07 15.79
C ASP A 62 -4.54 0.48 15.63
N GLY A 63 -4.85 1.01 14.44
CA GLY A 63 -6.18 1.58 14.14
C GLY A 63 -6.47 2.93 14.82
N VAL A 64 -5.44 3.64 15.25
CA VAL A 64 -5.55 4.98 15.84
C VAL A 64 -4.80 5.99 14.99
N CYS A 65 -5.55 6.91 14.35
CA CYS A 65 -5.02 8.11 13.72
C CYS A 65 -4.96 9.24 14.74
N VAL A 66 -3.76 9.69 15.06
CA VAL A 66 -3.56 10.89 15.89
C VAL A 66 -3.47 12.10 14.98
N ILE A 67 -4.24 13.15 15.30
CA ILE A 67 -4.19 14.45 14.65
C ILE A 67 -3.67 15.45 15.68
N ASP A 68 -2.45 15.93 15.47
CA ASP A 68 -1.92 17.04 16.26
C ASP A 68 -2.63 18.32 15.80
N MET A 69 -3.29 19.03 16.70
CA MET A 69 -3.93 20.30 16.42
C MET A 69 -2.98 21.47 16.69
N GLY A 70 -3.30 22.67 16.17
CA GLY A 70 -2.59 23.89 16.52
C GLY A 70 -3.52 25.06 16.80
N ASP A 71 -2.94 26.21 17.14
CA ASP A 71 -3.69 27.40 17.54
C ASP A 71 -4.68 27.89 16.46
N ILE A 72 -4.37 27.68 15.17
CA ILE A 72 -5.15 28.26 14.05
C ILE A 72 -5.36 27.25 12.91
N TRP A 73 -5.21 25.96 13.19
CA TRP A 73 -5.31 24.86 12.21
C TRP A 73 -5.63 23.54 12.93
N LEU A 74 -6.31 22.60 12.24
CA LEU A 74 -6.83 21.39 12.88
C LEU A 74 -5.94 20.14 12.75
N CYS A 75 -5.10 20.03 11.71
CA CYS A 75 -4.25 18.83 11.52
C CYS A 75 -2.79 19.15 11.16
N ASN A 76 -2.57 20.25 10.42
CA ASN A 76 -1.28 20.61 9.88
C ASN A 76 -1.30 22.12 9.55
N PRO A 77 -0.25 22.87 9.92
CA PRO A 77 -0.18 24.31 9.69
C PRO A 77 -0.30 24.72 8.22
N SER A 78 -0.01 23.83 7.25
CA SER A 78 -0.18 24.13 5.82
C SER A 78 -1.63 24.29 5.39
N TYR A 79 -2.59 23.87 6.22
CA TYR A 79 -4.03 23.96 5.98
C TYR A 79 -4.71 25.04 6.82
N GLN A 80 -3.95 26.01 7.34
CA GLN A 80 -4.56 27.19 7.96
C GLN A 80 -5.52 27.87 6.97
N GLU A 81 -6.76 28.14 7.42
CA GLU A 81 -7.85 28.70 6.59
C GLU A 81 -8.27 27.81 5.40
N ALA A 82 -7.92 26.52 5.44
CA ALA A 82 -8.33 25.54 4.44
C ALA A 82 -8.94 24.31 5.13
N VAL A 83 -9.61 23.47 4.34
CA VAL A 83 -10.08 22.16 4.82
C VAL A 83 -8.89 21.21 4.83
N CYS A 84 -8.53 20.69 5.99
CA CYS A 84 -7.55 19.61 6.07
C CYS A 84 -8.21 18.23 5.84
N PRO A 85 -7.82 17.46 4.81
CA PRO A 85 -8.25 16.07 4.67
C PRO A 85 -7.40 15.13 5.50
N THR A 86 -8.02 14.25 6.28
CA THR A 86 -7.39 13.11 6.96
C THR A 86 -8.06 11.84 6.46
N SER A 87 -7.31 10.78 6.22
CA SER A 87 -7.87 9.51 5.72
C SER A 87 -7.61 8.38 6.70
N ILE A 88 -8.64 7.59 6.99
CA ILE A 88 -8.65 6.45 7.92
C ILE A 88 -9.49 5.31 7.36
N LEU A 89 -9.42 4.13 7.97
CA LEU A 89 -10.28 2.99 7.66
C LEU A 89 -11.53 2.98 8.57
N VAL A 90 -12.58 2.31 8.11
CA VAL A 90 -13.73 1.97 8.95
C VAL A 90 -13.26 1.20 10.19
N GLY A 91 -13.75 1.60 11.35
CA GLY A 91 -13.41 1.01 12.64
C GLY A 91 -12.30 1.75 13.39
N ASP A 92 -11.57 2.64 12.71
CA ASP A 92 -10.51 3.41 13.34
C ASP A 92 -11.02 4.45 14.32
N ILE A 93 -10.12 4.81 15.24
CA ILE A 93 -10.24 5.95 16.14
C ILE A 93 -9.47 7.12 15.54
N VAL A 94 -10.10 8.28 15.44
CA VAL A 94 -9.39 9.55 15.31
C VAL A 94 -9.25 10.16 16.69
N ARG A 95 -8.01 10.47 17.06
CA ARG A 95 -7.64 11.18 18.28
C ARG A 95 -7.10 12.55 17.93
N TRP A 96 -7.81 13.60 18.33
CA TRP A 96 -7.32 14.98 18.23
C TRP A 96 -6.56 15.34 19.50
N ASP A 97 -5.26 15.59 19.36
CA ASP A 97 -4.38 16.00 20.44
C ASP A 97 -4.10 17.51 20.34
N TYR A 98 -4.53 18.28 21.34
CA TYR A 98 -4.27 19.71 21.37
C TYR A 98 -3.05 20.01 22.26
N PRO A 99 -1.96 20.60 21.73
CA PRO A 99 -0.71 20.66 22.47
C PRO A 99 -0.81 21.62 23.65
N SER A 100 -0.21 21.24 24.78
CA SER A 100 -0.15 22.08 25.99
C SER A 100 0.61 23.40 25.81
N SER A 101 1.38 23.56 24.73
CA SER A 101 2.05 24.80 24.35
C SER A 101 1.15 25.78 23.60
N ALA A 102 -0.03 25.35 23.15
CA ALA A 102 -1.02 26.20 22.51
C ALA A 102 -1.61 27.22 23.50
N VAL A 103 -2.28 28.23 22.97
CA VAL A 103 -2.82 29.35 23.76
C VAL A 103 -4.26 29.70 23.41
N LEU A 104 -4.78 29.21 22.29
CA LEU A 104 -6.20 29.38 21.93
C LEU A 104 -7.03 28.18 22.39
N MET A 105 -8.34 28.24 22.24
CA MET A 105 -9.25 27.14 22.54
C MET A 105 -9.98 26.75 21.25
N HIS A 106 -10.27 25.45 21.09
CA HIS A 106 -10.90 24.91 19.89
C HIS A 106 -12.00 23.90 20.21
N THR A 107 -12.69 23.47 19.16
CA THR A 107 -13.59 22.31 19.20
C THR A 107 -13.35 21.49 17.93
N THR A 108 -13.74 20.23 17.95
CA THR A 108 -13.94 19.40 16.77
C THR A 108 -15.40 18.96 16.77
N THR A 109 -16.17 19.54 15.85
CA THR A 109 -17.61 19.33 15.79
C THR A 109 -18.01 19.00 14.36
N GLU A 110 -18.75 17.91 14.16
CA GLU A 110 -19.20 17.49 12.83
C GLU A 110 -20.22 18.49 12.24
N CYS A 111 -20.12 18.77 10.94
CA CYS A 111 -20.93 19.78 10.26
C CYS A 111 -22.24 19.23 9.68
N GLY A 112 -22.37 17.93 9.45
CA GLY A 112 -23.37 17.39 8.55
C GLY A 112 -22.94 17.57 7.10
N ALA A 113 -23.90 17.95 6.25
CA ALA A 113 -23.65 18.11 4.82
C ALA A 113 -22.86 19.38 4.46
N ASP A 114 -22.84 20.40 5.32
CA ASP A 114 -22.28 21.72 5.02
C ASP A 114 -21.85 22.46 6.30
N CYS A 115 -20.61 22.94 6.38
CA CYS A 115 -20.14 23.74 7.52
C CYS A 115 -20.61 25.21 7.48
N ASP A 116 -21.09 25.72 6.35
CA ASP A 116 -21.72 27.05 6.28
C ASP A 116 -23.13 27.03 6.90
N ALA A 117 -23.76 25.85 6.97
CA ALA A 117 -25.03 25.60 7.63
C ALA A 117 -25.00 24.30 8.47
N PRO A 118 -24.23 24.29 9.59
CA PRO A 118 -24.01 23.07 10.35
C PRO A 118 -25.30 22.43 10.87
N THR A 119 -25.29 21.11 10.92
CA THR A 119 -26.36 20.32 11.54
C THR A 119 -26.53 20.67 13.03
N LEU A 120 -27.77 20.55 13.52
CA LEU A 120 -28.08 20.70 14.95
C LEU A 120 -27.89 19.41 15.75
N THR A 121 -27.62 18.29 15.06
CA THR A 121 -27.41 16.97 15.65
C THR A 121 -26.14 16.37 15.07
N PRO A 122 -24.96 16.89 15.45
CA PRO A 122 -23.70 16.42 14.91
C PRO A 122 -23.42 15.00 15.36
N LEU A 123 -22.72 14.23 14.53
CA LEU A 123 -22.30 12.86 14.87
C LEU A 123 -21.31 12.84 16.05
N TRP A 124 -20.49 13.88 16.17
CA TRP A 124 -19.65 14.15 17.33
C TRP A 124 -19.50 15.64 17.60
N ASP A 125 -19.25 15.96 18.86
CA ASP A 125 -18.88 17.30 19.33
C ASP A 125 -17.92 17.12 20.51
N SER A 126 -16.68 17.60 20.38
CA SER A 126 -15.71 17.54 21.46
C SER A 126 -16.09 18.41 22.66
N GLY A 127 -16.98 19.39 22.47
CA GLY A 127 -17.06 20.55 23.35
C GLY A 127 -15.77 21.38 23.30
N GLN A 128 -15.62 22.31 24.24
CA GLN A 128 -14.41 23.13 24.35
C GLN A 128 -13.21 22.26 24.72
N MET A 129 -12.15 22.35 23.92
CA MET A 129 -10.84 21.76 24.19
C MET A 129 -9.85 22.89 24.56
N ASP A 130 -9.30 22.81 25.77
CA ASP A 130 -8.25 23.70 26.27
C ASP A 130 -6.85 23.12 25.92
N PRO A 131 -5.78 23.94 25.86
CA PRO A 131 -4.43 23.45 25.59
C PRO A 131 -4.02 22.27 26.49
N GLY A 132 -3.67 21.13 25.89
CA GLY A 132 -3.34 19.89 26.58
C GLY A 132 -4.46 18.85 26.58
N ASP A 133 -5.67 19.21 26.13
CA ASP A 133 -6.78 18.26 26.01
C ASP A 133 -6.64 17.34 24.80
N THR A 134 -7.30 16.19 24.91
CA THR A 134 -7.44 15.19 23.85
C THR A 134 -8.91 14.84 23.69
N PHE A 135 -9.35 14.61 22.45
CA PHE A 135 -10.68 14.09 22.14
C PHE A 135 -10.57 12.91 21.17
N GLU A 136 -11.44 11.91 21.31
CA GLU A 136 -11.45 10.71 20.48
C GLU A 136 -12.84 10.42 19.92
N TYR A 137 -12.90 9.95 18.68
CA TYR A 137 -14.13 9.44 18.06
C TYR A 137 -13.83 8.25 17.15
N THR A 138 -14.69 7.22 17.20
CA THR A 138 -14.59 6.02 16.35
C THR A 138 -15.50 6.16 15.14
N PHE A 139 -14.95 5.95 13.95
CA PHE A 139 -15.69 6.05 12.70
C PHE A 139 -16.08 4.67 12.17
N THR A 140 -17.36 4.31 12.26
CA THR A 140 -17.84 2.96 11.89
C THR A 140 -18.54 2.88 10.54
N THR A 141 -18.67 4.01 9.85
CA THR A 141 -19.37 4.10 8.57
C THR A 141 -18.47 4.83 7.58
N PRO A 142 -18.24 4.29 6.38
CA PRO A 142 -17.45 4.97 5.36
C PRO A 142 -18.14 6.25 4.90
N GLY A 143 -17.32 7.20 4.46
CA GLY A 143 -17.78 8.48 3.96
C GLY A 143 -16.86 9.63 4.31
N ASP A 144 -17.23 10.79 3.80
CA ASP A 144 -16.56 12.06 4.04
C ASP A 144 -17.32 12.82 5.14
N TYR A 145 -16.64 13.09 6.26
CA TYR A 145 -17.19 13.79 7.41
C TYR A 145 -16.51 15.15 7.57
N LEU A 146 -17.22 16.21 7.18
CA LEU A 146 -16.73 17.57 7.34
C LEU A 146 -16.93 18.02 8.80
N TYR A 147 -15.93 18.68 9.36
CA TYR A 147 -15.98 19.17 10.74
C TYR A 147 -15.32 20.53 10.87
N PHE A 148 -15.64 21.23 11.95
CA PHE A 148 -15.22 22.60 12.17
C PHE A 148 -14.98 22.90 13.65
N CYS A 149 -14.30 24.01 13.90
CA CYS A 149 -14.28 24.62 15.22
C CYS A 149 -15.46 25.59 15.36
N THR A 150 -16.30 25.39 16.37
CA THR A 150 -17.46 26.26 16.64
C THR A 150 -17.10 27.70 17.04
N ILE A 151 -15.86 27.93 17.49
CA ILE A 151 -15.34 29.23 17.89
C ILE A 151 -14.85 30.02 16.65
N HIS A 152 -14.28 29.33 15.66
CA HIS A 152 -13.78 29.91 14.41
C HIS A 152 -14.35 29.19 13.18
N PRO A 153 -15.67 29.29 12.94
CA PRO A 153 -16.38 28.36 12.08
C PRO A 153 -16.05 28.46 10.59
N THR A 154 -15.46 29.57 10.15
CA THR A 154 -15.12 29.80 8.74
C THR A 154 -13.64 29.60 8.42
N SER A 155 -12.78 29.42 9.43
CA SER A 155 -11.31 29.40 9.24
C SER A 155 -10.63 28.15 9.78
N GLN A 156 -11.35 27.30 10.52
CA GLN A 156 -10.83 26.04 11.04
C GLN A 156 -11.78 24.92 10.65
N LEU A 157 -11.43 24.29 9.53
CA LEU A 157 -12.22 23.26 8.87
C LEU A 157 -11.36 22.01 8.67
N GLY A 158 -11.98 20.86 8.77
CA GLY A 158 -11.36 19.57 8.52
C GLY A 158 -12.32 18.62 7.84
N LEU A 159 -11.76 17.56 7.28
CA LEU A 159 -12.46 16.49 6.61
C LEU A 159 -11.86 15.17 7.07
N ILE A 160 -12.66 14.32 7.70
CA ILE A 160 -12.28 12.92 7.91
C ILE A 160 -12.87 12.10 6.77
N ARG A 161 -12.01 11.52 5.94
CA ARG A 161 -12.38 10.54 4.93
C ARG A 161 -12.23 9.15 5.51
N VAL A 162 -13.36 8.51 5.76
CA VAL A 162 -13.43 7.13 6.22
C VAL A 162 -13.58 6.26 5.00
N LEU A 163 -12.51 5.54 4.69
CA LEU A 163 -12.47 4.58 3.62
C LEU A 163 -13.10 3.29 4.14
N GLU A 164 -13.83 2.58 3.28
CA GLU A 164 -14.10 1.17 3.55
C GLU A 164 -12.75 0.50 3.82
N GLU A 165 -12.67 -0.37 4.82
CA GLU A 165 -11.61 -1.36 4.81
C GLU A 165 -11.73 -2.05 3.45
N ALA A 166 -10.66 -2.05 2.65
CA ALA A 166 -10.66 -2.90 1.47
C ALA A 166 -11.12 -4.28 1.96
N PRO A 167 -12.14 -4.92 1.35
CA PRO A 167 -12.56 -6.25 1.79
C PRO A 167 -11.29 -7.05 1.97
N PRO A 168 -11.03 -7.71 3.12
CA PRO A 168 -9.72 -8.28 3.40
C PRO A 168 -9.35 -9.08 2.18
N GLY A 169 -8.43 -8.52 1.39
CA GLY A 169 -8.17 -9.06 0.10
C GLY A 169 -7.63 -10.45 0.35
N LEU A 170 -7.95 -11.39 -0.54
CA LEU A 170 -7.30 -12.69 -0.41
C LEU A 170 -5.80 -12.40 -0.46
N VAL A 171 -5.05 -12.73 0.59
CA VAL A 171 -3.59 -12.60 0.57
C VAL A 171 -3.11 -13.26 -0.72
N GLY A 172 -2.31 -12.55 -1.50
CA GLY A 172 -1.88 -12.97 -2.83
C GLY A 172 -2.81 -12.63 -4.00
N ASP A 173 -3.97 -11.98 -3.82
CA ASP A 173 -4.80 -11.39 -4.89
C ASP A 173 -4.40 -9.91 -5.07
N VAL A 174 -3.47 -9.66 -5.97
CA VAL A 174 -2.92 -8.31 -6.18
C VAL A 174 -3.65 -7.53 -7.27
N ASN A 175 -4.64 -8.15 -7.91
CA ASN A 175 -5.40 -7.56 -9.00
C ASN A 175 -6.87 -7.27 -8.64
N CYS A 176 -7.25 -7.59 -7.40
CA CYS A 176 -8.55 -7.31 -6.80
C CYS A 176 -9.71 -8.00 -7.54
N ASN A 177 -9.49 -9.21 -8.06
CA ASN A 177 -10.54 -9.96 -8.78
C ASN A 177 -11.15 -11.09 -7.94
N ASP A 178 -10.89 -11.12 -6.64
CA ASP A 178 -11.36 -12.13 -5.69
C ASP A 178 -10.84 -13.55 -5.98
N GLU A 179 -9.75 -13.68 -6.75
CA GLU A 179 -9.15 -14.97 -7.13
C GLU A 179 -7.63 -14.95 -6.98
N VAL A 180 -7.07 -15.78 -6.09
CA VAL A 180 -5.62 -15.99 -6.00
C VAL A 180 -5.18 -17.02 -7.04
N ASN A 181 -4.52 -16.59 -8.11
CA ASN A 181 -4.04 -17.47 -9.16
C ASN A 181 -2.66 -17.05 -9.74
N ALA A 182 -2.23 -17.67 -10.85
CA ALA A 182 -0.92 -17.41 -11.44
C ALA A 182 -0.80 -16.00 -12.07
N ILE A 183 -1.93 -15.32 -12.31
CA ILE A 183 -1.96 -13.92 -12.76
C ILE A 183 -1.39 -13.02 -11.68
N ASP A 184 -1.76 -13.22 -10.41
CA ASP A 184 -1.26 -12.43 -9.29
C ASP A 184 0.25 -12.57 -9.11
N ALA A 185 0.73 -13.82 -9.15
CA ALA A 185 2.17 -14.08 -9.12
C ALA A 185 2.91 -13.38 -10.26
N THR A 186 2.29 -13.34 -11.45
CA THR A 186 2.88 -12.65 -12.61
C THR A 186 2.92 -11.15 -12.40
N LEU A 187 1.88 -10.55 -11.81
CA LEU A 187 1.83 -9.13 -11.51
C LEU A 187 2.88 -8.74 -10.45
N ILE A 188 3.04 -9.54 -9.38
CA ILE A 188 4.13 -9.34 -8.40
C ILE A 188 5.50 -9.40 -9.10
N LEU A 189 5.73 -10.40 -9.97
CA LEU A 189 6.99 -10.49 -10.72
C LEU A 189 7.21 -9.30 -11.67
N GLN A 190 6.14 -8.78 -12.28
CA GLN A 190 6.22 -7.60 -13.13
C GLN A 190 6.54 -6.34 -12.33
N LEU A 191 5.94 -6.17 -11.14
CA LEU A 191 6.28 -5.09 -10.20
C LEU A 191 7.77 -5.16 -9.82
N VAL A 192 8.25 -6.33 -9.39
CA VAL A 192 9.66 -6.55 -8.99
C VAL A 192 10.63 -6.35 -10.15
N ALA A 193 10.21 -6.67 -11.38
CA ALA A 193 11.00 -6.44 -12.58
C ALA A 193 10.98 -4.98 -13.07
N GLY A 194 10.22 -4.09 -12.42
CA GLY A 194 10.03 -2.71 -12.84
C GLY A 194 9.26 -2.59 -14.17
N LEU A 195 8.43 -3.57 -14.49
CA LEU A 195 7.52 -3.57 -15.64
C LEU A 195 6.15 -2.97 -15.28
N LEU A 196 5.79 -3.02 -14.00
CA LEU A 196 4.66 -2.30 -13.41
C LEU A 196 5.20 -1.33 -12.37
N ASP A 197 4.58 -0.16 -12.30
CA ASP A 197 4.89 0.84 -11.28
C ASP A 197 4.14 0.56 -9.97
N GLU A 198 2.97 -0.08 -10.04
CA GLU A 198 2.09 -0.37 -8.90
C GLU A 198 1.15 -1.56 -9.18
N LEU A 199 0.64 -2.18 -8.10
CA LEU A 199 -0.37 -3.25 -8.13
C LEU A 199 -1.73 -2.69 -7.68
N PRO A 200 -2.85 -3.09 -8.32
CA PRO A 200 -4.18 -2.65 -7.90
C PRO A 200 -4.51 -2.88 -6.42
N CYS A 201 -4.15 -4.04 -5.89
CA CYS A 201 -4.26 -4.39 -4.47
C CYS A 201 -2.84 -4.66 -3.94
N HIS A 202 -2.05 -3.60 -3.79
CA HIS A 202 -0.65 -3.69 -3.36
C HIS A 202 -0.53 -4.36 -1.98
N GLU A 203 -1.40 -4.02 -1.06
CA GLU A 203 -1.48 -4.54 0.31
C GLU A 203 -1.60 -6.07 0.39
N ASN A 204 -2.16 -6.73 -0.64
CA ASN A 204 -2.29 -8.18 -0.68
C ASN A 204 -1.03 -8.89 -1.17
N GLY A 205 -0.04 -8.16 -1.69
CA GLY A 205 1.14 -8.72 -2.32
C GLY A 205 2.23 -9.20 -1.37
N ASP A 206 2.18 -8.81 -0.08
CA ASP A 206 3.08 -9.30 0.97
C ASP A 206 2.50 -10.59 1.58
N THR A 207 2.82 -11.71 0.97
CA THR A 207 2.21 -13.02 1.25
C THR A 207 2.91 -13.81 2.36
N ASN A 208 3.97 -13.27 2.95
CA ASN A 208 4.66 -13.81 4.13
C ASN A 208 4.86 -12.75 5.23
N LEU A 209 4.17 -11.61 5.11
CA LEU A 209 4.15 -10.49 6.05
C LEU A 209 5.55 -10.06 6.53
N ASP A 210 6.55 -10.14 5.63
CA ASP A 210 7.92 -9.74 5.96
C ASP A 210 8.18 -8.25 5.71
N GLY A 211 7.16 -7.53 5.24
CA GLY A 211 7.16 -6.10 4.96
C GLY A 211 7.72 -5.74 3.58
N ALA A 212 7.98 -6.73 2.71
CA ALA A 212 8.54 -6.48 1.38
C ALA A 212 7.90 -7.34 0.29
N ILE A 213 7.18 -6.71 -0.64
CA ILE A 213 6.66 -7.39 -1.83
C ILE A 213 7.80 -7.70 -2.80
N ASN A 214 8.11 -8.98 -2.97
CA ASN A 214 9.21 -9.43 -3.80
C ASN A 214 8.95 -10.79 -4.49
N ALA A 215 10.00 -11.38 -5.09
CA ALA A 215 9.86 -12.64 -5.81
C ALA A 215 9.53 -13.84 -4.89
N ILE A 216 9.75 -13.72 -3.57
CA ILE A 216 9.33 -14.69 -2.57
C ILE A 216 7.80 -14.76 -2.55
N ASP A 217 7.12 -13.62 -2.59
CA ASP A 217 5.66 -13.57 -2.56
C ASP A 217 5.02 -14.20 -3.78
N ALA A 218 5.53 -13.84 -4.96
CA ALA A 218 5.13 -14.49 -6.20
C ALA A 218 5.33 -16.01 -6.15
N THR A 219 6.40 -16.47 -5.50
CA THR A 219 6.69 -17.90 -5.35
C THR A 219 5.69 -18.57 -4.41
N LEU A 220 5.25 -17.90 -3.34
CA LEU A 220 4.24 -18.41 -2.42
C LEU A 220 2.87 -18.51 -3.10
N VAL A 221 2.46 -17.50 -3.87
CA VAL A 221 1.25 -17.57 -4.71
C VAL A 221 1.31 -18.77 -5.67
N LEU A 222 2.44 -18.97 -6.37
CA LEU A 222 2.61 -20.12 -7.27
C LEU A 222 2.56 -21.47 -6.53
N GLN A 223 3.12 -21.56 -5.32
CA GLN A 223 3.03 -22.78 -4.50
C GLN A 223 1.59 -23.08 -4.07
N TYR A 224 0.85 -22.05 -3.66
CA TYR A 224 -0.55 -22.16 -3.26
C TYR A 224 -1.41 -22.65 -4.44
N VAL A 225 -1.28 -22.00 -5.60
CA VAL A 225 -2.02 -22.36 -6.82
C VAL A 225 -1.66 -23.74 -7.34
N ALA A 226 -0.42 -24.19 -7.14
CA ALA A 226 0.02 -25.53 -7.48
C ALA A 226 -0.45 -26.62 -6.48
N GLY A 227 -1.08 -26.23 -5.36
CA GLY A 227 -1.47 -27.14 -4.28
C GLY A 227 -0.26 -27.73 -3.53
N LEU A 228 0.88 -27.03 -3.55
CA LEU A 228 2.07 -27.42 -2.78
C LEU A 228 1.98 -26.95 -1.31
N ILE A 229 1.23 -25.88 -1.08
CA ILE A 229 0.82 -25.39 0.24
C ILE A 229 -0.69 -25.19 0.24
N ASP A 230 -1.34 -25.52 1.35
CA ASP A 230 -2.80 -25.43 1.47
C ASP A 230 -3.28 -24.00 1.78
N THR A 231 -2.38 -23.15 2.29
CA THR A 231 -2.63 -21.75 2.68
C THR A 231 -1.37 -20.93 2.48
N LEU A 232 -1.52 -19.63 2.21
CA LEU A 232 -0.39 -18.69 2.25
C LEU A 232 0.00 -18.42 3.73
N PRO A 233 1.30 -18.34 4.03
CA PRO A 233 1.79 -18.11 5.39
C PRO A 233 1.56 -16.65 5.81
N PRO A 234 1.53 -16.35 7.13
CA PRO A 234 1.95 -15.06 7.63
C PRO A 234 3.49 -14.96 7.72
#